data_AF-A0A7D7VUX8-F1
#
_entry.id   AF-A0A7D7VUX8-F1
#
_cell.length_a   1.000
_cell.length_b   1.000
_cell.length_c   1.000
_cell.angle_alpha   90.00
_cell.angle_beta   90.00
_cell.angle_gamma   90.00
#
_symmetry.space_group_name_H-M   'P 1'
#
loop_
_entity.id
_entity.type
_entity.pdbx_description
1 polymer ?
#
loop_
_entity_poly.entity_id
_entity_poly.type
_entity_poly.pdbx_seq_one_letter_code
_entity_poly.pdbx_strand_id
1 'polypeptide(L)'
;MITNKAGKGKRGSLVAIVATTQSERVIEVLRKIPSKDRYLVEEITLDMAPTMEKIAKKAFPKATQVTDRFHVQKRARWYDKVEKSEFSKSFGTVARSIQSHYRSILNFFDNRSTNASAESFNAKIKAFRLQFRGVRSVPFFLFRLSKIYA
;
A
#
# COMPACT_ATOMS: atom_id res chain seq x y z
N MET A 1 -0.12 4.80 -5.35
CA MET A 1 0.13 4.05 -6.61
C MET A 1 -0.49 2.68 -6.45
N ILE A 2 -1.09 2.15 -7.52
CA ILE A 2 -1.72 0.83 -7.54
C ILE A 2 -0.93 -0.08 -8.46
N THR A 3 -0.57 -1.25 -7.96
CA THR A 3 0.29 -2.19 -8.66
C THR A 3 -0.33 -3.57 -8.72
N ASN A 4 -0.18 -4.26 -9.84
CA ASN A 4 -0.58 -5.65 -10.00
C ASN A 4 0.54 -6.59 -9.54
N LYS A 5 0.25 -7.39 -8.51
CA LYS A 5 1.18 -8.40 -7.97
C LYS A 5 1.57 -9.44 -9.02
N ALA A 6 0.66 -9.82 -9.92
CA ALA A 6 0.94 -10.79 -10.98
C ALA A 6 2.01 -10.32 -11.99
N GLY A 7 2.18 -9.00 -12.15
CA GLY A 7 3.20 -8.43 -13.03
C GLY A 7 4.64 -8.58 -12.53
N LYS A 8 4.86 -8.95 -11.25
CA LYS A 8 6.19 -9.21 -10.64
C LYS A 8 7.21 -8.07 -10.87
N GLY A 9 6.73 -6.82 -10.93
CA GLY A 9 7.55 -5.64 -11.18
C GLY A 9 8.14 -5.55 -12.59
N LYS A 10 7.51 -6.20 -13.57
CA LYS A 10 7.76 -6.07 -15.02
C LYS A 10 6.61 -5.31 -15.69
N ARG A 11 6.51 -5.35 -17.02
CA ARG A 11 5.37 -4.76 -17.76
C ARG A 11 4.04 -5.34 -17.26
N GLY A 12 3.00 -4.50 -17.17
CA GLY A 12 1.71 -4.85 -16.56
C GLY A 12 1.69 -4.82 -15.03
N SER A 13 2.77 -4.38 -14.36
CA SER A 13 2.78 -4.23 -12.89
C SER A 13 2.19 -2.90 -12.43
N LEU A 14 2.20 -1.87 -13.27
CA LEU A 14 1.65 -0.57 -12.93
C LEU A 14 0.23 -0.45 -13.46
N VAL A 15 -0.74 -0.34 -12.56
CA VAL A 15 -2.16 -0.20 -12.93
C VAL A 15 -2.58 1.26 -12.94
N ALA A 16 -2.20 2.01 -11.89
CA ALA A 16 -2.54 3.43 -11.81
C ALA A 16 -1.57 4.20 -10.90
N ILE A 17 -1.31 5.45 -11.29
CA ILE A 17 -0.65 6.45 -10.44
C ILE A 17 -1.66 7.55 -10.16
N VAL A 18 -1.91 7.80 -8.88
CA VAL A 18 -2.77 8.88 -8.41
C VAL A 18 -1.90 9.86 -7.64
N ALA A 19 -1.87 11.12 -8.08
CA ALA A 19 -1.01 12.15 -7.51
C ALA A 19 -1.52 12.71 -6.18
N THR A 20 -2.78 12.48 -5.85
CA THR A 20 -3.42 12.96 -4.63
C THR A 20 -3.57 11.84 -3.60
N THR A 21 -3.53 12.23 -2.32
CA THR A 21 -3.83 11.37 -1.16
C THR A 21 -5.26 11.55 -0.66
N GLN A 22 -6.05 12.48 -1.24
CA GLN A 22 -7.44 12.68 -0.87
C GLN A 22 -8.28 11.47 -1.26
N SER A 23 -8.91 10.85 -0.26
CA SER A 23 -9.59 9.56 -0.40
C SER A 23 -10.65 9.57 -1.50
N GLU A 24 -11.50 10.60 -1.52
CA GLU A 24 -12.60 10.75 -2.46
C GLU A 24 -12.10 10.81 -3.91
N ARG A 25 -11.04 11.59 -4.16
CA ARG A 25 -10.46 11.73 -5.50
C ARG A 25 -9.76 10.46 -5.96
N VAL A 26 -9.12 9.72 -5.04
CA VAL A 26 -8.54 8.41 -5.36
C VAL A 26 -9.63 7.40 -5.74
N ILE A 27 -10.75 7.40 -5.03
CA ILE A 27 -11.90 6.53 -5.32
C ILE A 27 -12.49 6.85 -6.69
N GLU A 28 -12.65 8.12 -7.05
CA GLU A 28 -13.12 8.53 -8.38
C GLU A 28 -12.23 7.99 -9.50
N VAL A 29 -10.91 8.07 -9.34
CA VAL A 29 -9.96 7.54 -10.32
C VAL A 29 -10.08 6.01 -10.40
N LEU A 30 -10.18 5.33 -9.26
CA LEU A 30 -10.33 3.87 -9.20
C LEU A 30 -11.65 3.39 -9.82
N ARG A 31 -12.72 4.17 -9.72
CA ARG A 31 -14.03 3.84 -10.32
C ARG A 31 -14.02 3.86 -11.85
N LYS A 32 -12.99 4.42 -12.48
CA LYS A 32 -12.79 4.30 -13.93
C LYS A 32 -12.46 2.87 -14.35
N ILE A 33 -12.01 2.02 -13.41
CA ILE A 33 -11.86 0.57 -13.65
C ILE A 33 -13.27 -0.05 -13.69
N PRO A 34 -13.61 -0.85 -14.73
CA PRO A 34 -14.91 -1.50 -14.85
C PRO A 34 -15.31 -2.24 -13.57
N SER A 35 -16.60 -2.21 -13.23
CA SER A 35 -17.08 -2.85 -12.00
C SER A 35 -16.82 -4.36 -12.00
N LYS A 36 -16.89 -5.02 -13.17
CA LYS A 36 -16.56 -6.43 -13.31
C LYS A 36 -15.15 -6.72 -12.80
N ASP A 37 -14.16 -5.98 -13.26
CA ASP A 37 -12.76 -6.19 -12.89
C ASP A 37 -12.49 -5.86 -11.43
N ARG A 38 -13.13 -4.82 -10.88
CA ARG A 38 -13.02 -4.47 -9.45
C ARG A 38 -13.56 -5.55 -8.53
N TYR A 39 -14.57 -6.31 -8.98
CA TYR A 39 -15.16 -7.41 -8.21
C TYR A 39 -14.34 -8.71 -8.28
N LEU A 40 -13.44 -8.82 -9.26
CA LEU A 40 -12.50 -9.94 -9.39
C LEU A 40 -11.26 -9.79 -8.49
N VAL A 41 -11.07 -8.62 -7.87
CA VAL A 41 -9.94 -8.41 -6.95
C VAL A 41 -10.22 -9.16 -5.65
N GLU A 42 -9.43 -10.21 -5.40
CA GLU A 42 -9.55 -11.06 -4.21
C GLU A 42 -8.84 -10.48 -2.99
N GLU A 43 -7.75 -9.74 -3.20
CA GLU A 43 -6.88 -9.26 -2.14
C GLU A 43 -6.26 -7.90 -2.45
N ILE A 44 -6.12 -7.07 -1.42
CA ILE A 44 -5.39 -5.81 -1.45
C ILE A 44 -4.46 -5.72 -0.24
N THR A 45 -3.18 -5.50 -0.50
CA THR A 45 -2.20 -5.16 0.52
C THR A 45 -2.13 -3.64 0.70
N LEU A 46 -2.27 -3.17 1.93
CA LEU A 46 -2.31 -1.75 2.28
C LEU A 46 -1.32 -1.43 3.39
N ASP A 47 -0.80 -0.21 3.38
CA ASP A 47 -0.16 0.37 4.56
C ASP A 47 -1.23 0.70 5.62
N MET A 48 -0.86 0.75 6.90
CA MET A 48 -1.78 1.01 8.04
C MET A 48 -2.33 2.45 8.11
N ALA A 49 -2.53 3.12 6.97
CA ALA A 49 -3.12 4.44 6.90
C ALA A 49 -4.67 4.31 6.84
N PRO A 50 -5.43 4.92 7.78
CA PRO A 50 -6.90 4.83 7.81
C PRO A 50 -7.59 5.26 6.51
N THR A 51 -6.99 6.18 5.76
CA THR A 51 -7.48 6.63 4.45
C THR A 51 -7.46 5.53 3.39
N MET A 52 -6.46 4.65 3.43
CA MET A 52 -6.30 3.57 2.46
C MET A 52 -7.35 2.47 2.65
N GLU A 53 -7.75 2.19 3.89
CA GLU A 53 -8.83 1.26 4.19
C GLU A 53 -10.17 1.73 3.60
N LYS A 54 -10.49 3.02 3.77
CA LYS A 54 -11.71 3.62 3.20
C LYS A 54 -11.73 3.52 1.67
N ILE A 55 -10.60 3.80 1.03
CA ILE A 55 -10.44 3.70 -0.43
C ILE A 55 -10.66 2.26 -0.89
N ALA A 56 -9.99 1.29 -0.26
CA ALA A 56 -10.08 -0.11 -0.63
C ALA A 56 -11.51 -0.66 -0.48
N LYS A 57 -12.19 -0.38 0.63
CA LYS A 57 -13.60 -0.80 0.85
C LYS A 57 -14.53 -0.24 -0.24
N LYS A 58 -14.33 1.00 -0.64
CA LYS A 58 -15.21 1.66 -1.63
C LYS A 58 -14.89 1.27 -3.08
N ALA A 59 -13.62 1.05 -3.41
CA ALA A 59 -13.20 0.73 -4.76
C ALA A 59 -13.30 -0.77 -5.08
N PHE A 60 -12.94 -1.63 -4.12
CA PHE A 60 -12.80 -3.08 -4.29
C PHE A 60 -13.55 -3.83 -3.17
N PRO A 61 -14.89 -3.84 -3.21
CA PRO A 61 -15.72 -4.26 -2.08
C PRO A 61 -15.62 -5.74 -1.72
N LYS A 62 -15.12 -6.58 -2.64
CA LYS A 62 -14.94 -8.03 -2.44
C LYS A 62 -13.54 -8.42 -1.99
N ALA A 63 -12.59 -7.48 -2.03
CA ALA A 63 -11.20 -7.78 -1.74
C ALA A 63 -10.94 -7.89 -0.24
N THR A 64 -10.22 -8.94 0.15
CA THR A 64 -9.69 -9.08 1.49
C THR A 64 -8.54 -8.10 1.70
N GLN A 65 -8.59 -7.35 2.81
CA GLN A 65 -7.54 -6.40 3.15
C GLN A 65 -6.48 -7.09 4.01
N VAL A 66 -5.23 -6.96 3.59
CA VAL A 66 -4.09 -7.51 4.29
C VAL A 66 -3.14 -6.37 4.66
N THR A 67 -2.79 -6.29 5.94
CA THR A 67 -1.83 -5.30 6.43
C THR A 67 -0.41 -5.84 6.32
N ASP A 68 0.54 -4.97 6.00
CA ASP A 68 1.94 -5.37 5.91
C ASP A 68 2.53 -5.80 7.26
N ARG A 69 2.96 -7.07 7.32
CA ARG A 69 3.71 -7.68 8.42
C ARG A 69 4.94 -6.86 8.82
N PHE A 70 5.72 -6.35 7.88
CA PHE A 70 6.95 -5.62 8.23
C PHE A 70 6.64 -4.31 8.95
N HIS A 71 5.60 -3.59 8.52
CA HIS A 71 5.12 -2.41 9.22
C HIS A 71 4.58 -2.75 10.62
N VAL A 72 3.84 -3.86 10.77
CA VAL A 72 3.31 -4.30 12.07
C VAL A 72 4.45 -4.71 13.01
N GLN A 73 5.40 -5.52 12.53
CA GLN A 73 6.56 -5.97 13.31
C GLN A 73 7.48 -4.81 13.69
N LYS A 74 7.69 -3.84 12.80
CA LYS A 74 8.51 -2.67 13.10
C LYS A 74 7.87 -1.80 14.18
N ARG A 75 6.54 -1.61 14.12
CA ARG A 75 5.78 -0.90 15.17
C ARG A 75 5.79 -1.67 16.49
N ALA A 76 5.59 -2.98 16.46
CA ALA A 76 5.63 -3.84 17.64
C ALA A 76 7.02 -3.86 18.31
N ARG A 77 8.10 -4.01 17.55
CA ARG A 77 9.47 -3.93 18.10
C ARG A 77 9.80 -2.56 18.68
N TRP A 78 9.28 -1.50 18.06
CA TRP A 78 9.41 -0.15 18.60
C TRP A 78 8.60 -0.01 19.89
N TYR A 79 7.40 -0.59 19.95
CA TYR A 79 6.59 -0.68 21.16
C TYR A 79 7.34 -1.41 22.29
N ASP A 80 7.91 -2.60 22.03
CA ASP A 80 8.66 -3.36 23.05
C ASP A 80 9.86 -2.58 23.60
N LYS A 81 10.55 -1.81 22.75
CA LYS A 81 11.67 -0.94 23.18
C LYS A 81 11.20 0.21 24.07
N VAL A 82 10.01 0.71 23.78
CA VAL A 82 9.43 1.88 24.42
C VAL A 82 8.69 1.51 25.72
N GLU A 83 8.07 0.33 25.78
CA GLU A 83 7.48 -0.23 26.99
C GLU A 83 8.55 -0.56 28.05
N LYS A 84 9.74 -0.99 27.60
CA LYS A 84 10.93 -1.14 28.44
C LYS A 84 11.57 0.19 28.87
N SER A 85 11.02 1.32 28.44
CA SER A 85 11.44 2.67 28.86
C SER A 85 10.37 3.31 29.75
N GLU A 86 10.73 4.31 30.56
CA GLU A 86 9.80 4.95 31.52
C GLU A 86 8.63 5.73 30.86
N PHE A 87 8.56 5.79 29.53
CA PHE A 87 7.56 6.55 28.79
C PHE A 87 6.23 5.80 28.55
N SER A 88 6.07 4.57 29.06
CA SER A 88 4.99 3.60 28.72
C SER A 88 3.55 4.15 28.74
N LYS A 89 3.24 5.16 29.56
CA LYS A 89 1.90 5.78 29.65
C LYS A 89 1.47 6.56 28.39
N SER A 90 2.39 6.93 27.50
CA SER A 90 2.11 7.81 26.34
C SER A 90 1.70 7.08 25.05
N PHE A 91 1.56 5.75 25.05
CA PHE A 91 1.47 4.95 23.81
C PHE A 91 0.10 4.34 23.50
N GLY A 92 -0.96 4.78 24.16
CA GLY A 92 -2.34 4.33 23.87
C GLY A 92 -2.75 4.47 22.40
N THR A 93 -2.19 5.45 21.67
CA THR A 93 -2.42 5.65 20.24
C THR A 93 -1.90 4.50 19.37
N VAL A 94 -0.76 3.90 19.74
CA VAL A 94 -0.17 2.78 18.98
C VAL A 94 -0.96 1.50 19.25
N ALA A 95 -1.29 1.21 20.50
CA ALA A 95 -2.16 0.08 20.86
C ALA A 95 -3.51 0.16 20.14
N ARG A 96 -4.12 1.34 20.12
CA ARG A 96 -5.37 1.61 19.38
C ARG A 96 -5.22 1.40 17.87
N SER A 97 -4.09 1.78 17.29
CA SER A 97 -3.81 1.55 15.86
C SER A 97 -3.66 0.07 15.53
N ILE A 98 -2.96 -0.71 16.37
CA ILE A 98 -2.83 -2.17 16.20
C ILE A 98 -4.20 -2.85 16.33
N GLN A 99 -4.98 -2.49 17.35
CA GLN A 99 -6.33 -3.00 17.53
C GLN A 99 -7.25 -2.67 16.35
N SER A 100 -7.19 -1.44 15.82
CA SER A 100 -7.98 -1.01 14.67
C SER A 100 -7.69 -1.83 13.40
N HIS A 101 -6.51 -2.44 13.29
CA HIS A 101 -6.09 -3.20 12.12
C HIS A 101 -5.97 -4.71 12.41
N TYR A 102 -6.46 -5.17 13.56
CA TYR A 102 -6.30 -6.56 14.00
C TYR A 102 -6.80 -7.59 12.98
N ARG A 103 -7.95 -7.34 12.34
CA ARG A 103 -8.52 -8.25 11.33
C ARG A 103 -7.65 -8.38 10.07
N SER A 104 -7.09 -7.27 9.57
CA SER A 104 -6.20 -7.31 8.39
C SER A 104 -4.81 -7.85 8.74
N ILE A 105 -4.41 -7.79 10.01
CA ILE A 105 -3.25 -8.50 10.54
C ILE A 105 -3.51 -10.01 10.59
N LEU A 106 -4.68 -10.48 11.02
CA LEU A 106 -5.00 -11.91 11.01
C LEU A 106 -5.06 -12.48 9.59
N ASN A 107 -5.67 -11.76 8.64
CA ASN A 107 -5.71 -12.16 7.22
C ASN A 107 -4.30 -12.38 6.64
N PHE A 108 -3.29 -11.67 7.15
CA PHE A 108 -1.90 -11.90 6.78
C PHE A 108 -1.43 -13.30 7.18
N PHE A 109 -1.72 -13.74 8.41
CA PHE A 109 -1.27 -15.03 8.93
C PHE A 109 -1.99 -16.20 8.26
N ASP A 110 -3.28 -16.03 7.96
CA ASP A 110 -4.09 -17.07 7.32
C ASP A 110 -3.72 -17.24 5.84
N ASN A 111 -3.61 -16.14 5.09
CA ASN A 111 -3.38 -16.18 3.64
C ASN A 111 -1.89 -16.10 3.24
N ARG A 112 -0.99 -15.85 4.20
CA ARG A 112 0.46 -15.60 4.00
C ARG A 112 0.77 -14.50 2.98
N SER A 113 -0.16 -13.60 2.74
CA SER A 113 -0.05 -12.58 1.72
C SER A 113 0.79 -11.39 2.16
N THR A 114 1.87 -11.10 1.43
CA THR A 114 2.83 -10.04 1.78
C THR A 114 2.77 -8.86 0.81
N ASN A 115 3.12 -7.67 1.28
CA ASN A 115 3.26 -6.46 0.47
C ASN A 115 4.60 -6.41 -0.33
N ALA A 116 5.40 -7.47 -0.26
CA ALA A 116 6.77 -7.51 -0.80
C ALA A 116 6.86 -7.17 -2.29
N SER A 117 5.83 -7.51 -3.08
CA SER A 117 5.79 -7.16 -4.51
C SER A 117 5.67 -5.65 -4.73
N ALA A 118 4.83 -4.95 -3.95
CA ALA A 118 4.70 -3.51 -4.02
C ALA A 118 5.97 -2.79 -3.50
N GLU A 119 6.59 -3.31 -2.44
CA GLU A 119 7.86 -2.79 -1.90
C GLU A 119 9.01 -2.93 -2.90
N SER A 120 9.15 -4.10 -3.51
CA SER A 120 10.14 -4.36 -4.57
C SER A 120 9.93 -3.41 -5.76
N PHE A 121 8.67 -3.16 -6.14
CA PHE A 121 8.35 -2.22 -7.19
C PHE A 121 8.66 -0.76 -6.81
N ASN A 122 8.37 -0.36 -5.57
CA ASN A 122 8.76 0.94 -5.03
C ASN A 122 10.29 1.12 -5.03
N ALA A 123 11.06 0.08 -4.71
CA ALA A 123 12.51 0.10 -4.79
C ALA A 123 13.00 0.28 -6.24
N LYS A 124 12.39 -0.39 -7.22
CA LYS A 124 12.68 -0.18 -8.65
C LYS A 124 12.40 1.25 -9.11
N ILE A 125 11.31 1.87 -8.67
CA ILE A 125 11.02 3.27 -8.98
C ILE A 125 12.04 4.21 -8.33
N LYS A 126 12.44 3.94 -7.08
CA LYS A 126 13.49 4.72 -6.40
C LYS A 126 14.82 4.63 -7.16
N ALA A 127 15.21 3.42 -7.59
CA ALA A 127 16.40 3.20 -8.41
C ALA A 127 16.31 3.93 -9.77
N PHE A 128 15.17 3.82 -10.44
CA PHE A 128 14.91 4.54 -11.69
C PHE A 128 15.03 6.06 -11.50
N ARG A 129 14.45 6.61 -10.43
CA ARG A 129 14.59 8.03 -10.07
C ARG A 129 16.03 8.46 -9.82
N LEU A 130 16.83 7.60 -9.19
CA LEU A 130 18.25 7.86 -8.92
C LEU A 130 19.07 7.99 -10.20
N GLN A 131 18.77 7.19 -11.24
CA GLN A 131 19.45 7.28 -12.54
C GLN A 131 19.32 8.66 -13.20
N PHE A 132 18.21 9.36 -12.98
CA PHE A 132 17.98 10.71 -13.53
C PHE A 132 18.43 11.85 -12.59
N ARG A 133 19.16 11.52 -11.51
CA ARG A 133 19.54 12.48 -10.44
C ARG A 133 18.33 13.25 -9.88
N GLY A 134 17.18 12.58 -9.79
CA GLY A 134 15.91 13.18 -9.36
C GLY A 134 14.86 13.28 -10.47
N VAL A 135 13.81 14.06 -10.22
CA VAL A 135 12.69 14.26 -11.16
C VAL A 135 12.63 15.73 -11.54
N ARG A 136 13.14 16.07 -12.73
CA ARG A 136 13.06 17.44 -13.29
C ARG A 136 11.68 17.77 -13.84
N SER A 137 10.98 16.78 -14.40
CA SER A 137 9.63 16.91 -14.93
C SER A 137 8.80 15.71 -14.50
N VAL A 138 7.82 15.96 -13.63
CA VAL A 138 6.89 14.93 -13.15
C VAL A 138 6.10 14.29 -14.30
N PRO A 139 5.51 15.06 -15.25
CA PRO A 139 4.81 14.47 -16.39
C PRO A 139 5.70 13.54 -17.22
N PHE A 140 6.94 13.96 -17.50
CA PHE A 140 7.87 13.16 -18.29
C PHE A 140 8.34 11.90 -17.54
N PHE A 141 8.55 12.02 -16.22
CA PHE A 141 8.88 10.88 -15.37
C PHE A 141 7.75 9.84 -15.33
N LEU A 142 6.50 10.29 -15.19
CA LEU A 142 5.32 9.43 -15.22
C LEU A 142 5.13 8.77 -16.60
N PHE A 143 5.38 9.50 -17.69
CA PHE A 143 5.36 8.96 -19.05
C PHE A 143 6.39 7.83 -19.23
N ARG A 144 7.62 7.99 -18.73
CA ARG A 144 8.65 6.94 -18.82
C ARG A 144 8.30 5.74 -17.94
N LEU A 145 7.76 5.96 -16.74
CA LEU A 145 7.30 4.88 -15.87
C LEU A 145 6.18 4.07 -16.52
N SER A 146 5.18 4.73 -17.13
CA SER A 146 4.10 4.03 -17.80
C SER A 146 4.60 3.21 -18.99
N LYS A 147 5.53 3.75 -19.79
CA LYS A 147 6.11 3.00 -20.92
C LYS A 147 6.85 1.73 -20.53
N ILE A 148 7.40 1.65 -19.32
CA ILE A 148 8.17 0.50 -18.85
C ILE A 148 7.28 -0.52 -18.14
N TYR A 149 6.31 -0.04 -17.34
CA TYR A 149 5.63 -0.87 -16.33
C TYR A 149 4.11 -0.98 -16.50
N ALA A 150 3.47 -0.13 -17.31
CA ALA A 150 2.06 -0.28 -17.69
C ALA A 150 1.93 -1.23 -18.89
#